data_AF-A0A7J8TYZ2-F1
#
_entry.id   AF-A0A7J8TYZ2-F1
#
_cell.length_a   1.000
_cell.length_b   1.000
_cell.length_c   1.000
_cell.angle_alpha   90.00
_cell.angle_beta   90.00
_cell.angle_gamma   90.00
#
_symmetry.space_group_name_H-M   'P 1'
#
loop_
_entity.id
_entity.type
_entity.pdbx_description
1 polymer ?
#
loop_
_entity_poly.entity_id
_entity_poly.type
_entity_poly.pdbx_seq_one_letter_code
_entity_poly.pdbx_strand_id
1 'polypeptide(L)'
;MEMSLLETLLRDISSFLNFSSSENIDSEPVQKYYQAAEEILKVLKPIILNAIFDSEITSDEVLSKAFEELGVSVEELLLQFERWQPFRVKLTLFCKLSH
;
A
#
# COMPACT_ATOMS: atom_id res chain seq x y z
N MET A 1 15.00 7.14 -17.86
CA MET A 1 13.72 7.84 -17.69
C MET A 1 13.48 7.90 -16.20
N GLU A 2 13.56 9.08 -15.61
CA GLU A 2 13.17 9.27 -14.21
C GLU A 2 11.68 8.97 -14.11
N MET A 3 11.30 8.15 -13.13
CA MET A 3 9.92 7.76 -12.95
C MET A 3 9.20 8.88 -12.20
N SER A 4 8.04 9.29 -12.67
CA SER A 4 7.28 10.35 -12.00
C SER A 4 6.77 9.87 -10.63
N LEU A 5 6.49 10.82 -9.73
CA LEU A 5 5.90 10.53 -8.41
C LEU A 5 4.63 9.68 -8.53
N LEU A 6 3.76 10.00 -9.50
CA LEU A 6 2.50 9.29 -9.74
C LEU A 6 2.71 7.86 -10.25
N GLU A 7 3.69 7.64 -11.13
CA GLU A 7 4.03 6.29 -11.61
C GLU A 7 4.61 5.42 -10.50
N THR A 8 5.43 6.01 -9.64
CA THR A 8 5.99 5.35 -8.45
C THR A 8 4.86 4.95 -7.50
N LEU A 9 3.97 5.88 -7.17
CA LEU A 9 2.80 5.63 -6.34
C LEU A 9 1.88 4.54 -6.92
N LEU A 10 1.61 4.57 -8.22
CA LEU A 10 0.77 3.57 -8.89
C LEU A 10 1.37 2.16 -8.82
N ARG A 11 2.69 2.05 -8.98
CA ARG A 11 3.41 0.77 -8.86
C ARG A 11 3.31 0.24 -7.44
N ASP A 12 3.52 1.09 -6.44
CA ASP A 12 3.57 0.68 -5.04
C ASP A 12 2.17 0.25 -4.55
N ILE A 13 1.11 0.97 -4.97
CA ILE A 13 -0.29 0.57 -4.76
C ILE A 13 -0.57 -0.79 -5.42
N SER A 14 -0.10 -1.00 -6.65
CA SER A 14 -0.31 -2.27 -7.35
C SER A 14 0.41 -3.44 -6.67
N SER A 15 1.62 -3.19 -6.16
CA SER A 15 2.37 -4.17 -5.36
C SER A 15 1.60 -4.55 -4.09
N PHE A 16 1.07 -3.56 -3.37
CA PHE A 16 0.27 -3.78 -2.17
C PHE A 16 -0.99 -4.63 -2.44
N LEU A 17 -1.76 -4.30 -3.48
CA LEU A 17 -2.98 -5.02 -3.82
C LEU A 17 -2.69 -6.48 -4.20
N ASN A 18 -1.60 -6.73 -4.92
CA ASN A 18 -1.16 -8.09 -5.25
C ASN A 18 -0.73 -8.87 -4.00
N PHE A 19 -0.04 -8.21 -3.07
CA PHE A 19 0.36 -8.81 -1.80
C PHE A 19 -0.84 -9.18 -0.93
N SER A 20 -1.83 -8.28 -0.81
CA SER A 20 -3.11 -8.54 -0.12
C SER A 20 -3.81 -9.80 -0.65
N SER A 21 -3.82 -9.98 -1.97
CA SER A 21 -4.53 -11.11 -2.61
C SER A 21 -3.87 -12.47 -2.42
N SER A 22 -2.56 -12.51 -2.13
CA SER A 22 -1.77 -13.74 -2.10
C SER A 22 -1.44 -14.23 -0.69
N GLU A 23 -1.50 -13.36 0.31
CA GLU A 23 -1.16 -13.70 1.69
C GLU A 23 -2.43 -14.15 2.46
N ASN A 24 -2.48 -15.43 2.87
CA ASN A 24 -3.44 -15.88 3.88
C ASN A 24 -3.04 -15.27 5.23
N ILE A 25 -3.54 -14.07 5.51
CA ILE A 25 -3.33 -13.39 6.78
C ILE A 25 -4.17 -14.09 7.85
N ASP A 26 -3.57 -15.07 8.53
CA ASP A 26 -4.25 -15.90 9.55
C ASP A 26 -4.66 -15.14 10.82
N SER A 27 -4.19 -13.90 11.02
CA SER A 27 -4.53 -13.08 12.17
C SER A 27 -5.64 -12.07 11.86
N GLU A 28 -6.82 -12.30 12.41
CA GLU A 28 -8.04 -11.48 12.26
C GLU A 28 -7.84 -9.95 12.38
N PRO A 29 -7.06 -9.40 13.33
CA PRO A 29 -6.85 -7.95 13.40
C PRO A 29 -6.01 -7.41 12.23
N VAL A 30 -4.94 -8.12 11.84
CA VAL A 30 -4.07 -7.70 10.71
C VAL A 30 -4.84 -7.78 9.40
N GLN A 31 -5.71 -8.80 9.25
CA GLN A 31 -6.56 -8.95 8.07
C GLN A 31 -7.55 -7.78 7.92
N LYS A 32 -8.17 -7.32 9.00
CA LYS A 32 -9.10 -6.17 8.97
C LYS A 32 -8.39 -4.87 8.54
N TYR A 33 -7.17 -4.64 9.03
CA TYR A 33 -6.38 -3.47 8.59
C TYR A 33 -5.96 -3.58 7.13
N TYR A 34 -5.56 -4.77 6.67
CA TYR A 34 -5.24 -5.01 5.27
C TYR A 34 -6.43 -4.77 4.34
N GLN A 35 -7.61 -5.33 4.68
CA GLN A 35 -8.83 -5.16 3.89
C GLN A 35 -9.27 -3.69 3.83
N ALA A 36 -9.20 -2.97 4.94
CA ALA A 36 -9.51 -1.54 4.97
C ALA A 36 -8.58 -0.73 4.06
N ALA A 37 -7.27 -1.01 4.09
CA ALA A 37 -6.32 -0.38 3.20
C ALA A 37 -6.56 -0.77 1.73
N GLU A 38 -6.88 -2.04 1.46
CA GLU A 38 -7.18 -2.53 0.12
C GLU A 38 -8.39 -1.84 -0.51
N GLU A 39 -9.48 -1.69 0.24
CA GLU A 39 -10.69 -0.98 -0.19
C GLU A 39 -10.39 0.46 -0.59
N ILE A 40 -9.62 1.18 0.23
CA ILE A 40 -9.22 2.56 -0.06
C ILE A 40 -8.35 2.61 -1.31
N LEU A 41 -7.34 1.76 -1.41
CA LEU A 41 -6.38 1.76 -2.50
C LEU A 41 -6.98 1.30 -3.84
N LYS A 42 -8.02 0.46 -3.83
CA LYS A 42 -8.81 0.10 -5.03
C LYS A 42 -9.51 1.31 -5.63
N VAL A 43 -10.04 2.20 -4.79
CA VAL A 43 -10.68 3.45 -5.24
C VAL A 43 -9.64 4.44 -5.75
N LEU A 44 -8.48 4.48 -5.10
CA LEU A 44 -7.44 5.47 -5.37
C LEU A 44 -6.63 5.17 -6.63
N LYS A 45 -6.38 3.88 -6.93
CA LYS A 45 -5.67 3.42 -8.13
C LYS A 45 -6.20 4.02 -9.46
N PRO A 46 -7.50 3.95 -9.80
CA PRO A 46 -8.02 4.53 -11.04
C PRO A 46 -7.93 6.06 -11.08
N ILE A 47 -7.99 6.75 -9.93
CA ILE A 47 -7.85 8.21 -9.85
C ILE A 47 -6.43 8.61 -10.24
N ILE A 48 -5.42 7.92 -9.69
CA ILE A 48 -4.01 8.15 -10.02
C ILE A 48 -3.72 7.81 -11.48
N LEU A 49 -4.30 6.72 -12.00
CA LEU A 49 -4.20 6.38 -13.43
C LEU A 49 -4.71 7.52 -14.31
N ASN A 50 -5.88 8.08 -14.01
CA ASN A 50 -6.42 9.20 -14.75
C ASN A 50 -5.53 10.45 -14.62
N ALA A 51 -4.98 10.72 -13.44
CA ALA A 51 -4.08 11.85 -13.20
C ALA A 51 -2.76 11.77 -14.00
N ILE A 52 -2.27 10.56 -14.30
CA ILE A 52 -1.07 10.37 -15.13
C ILE A 52 -1.34 10.73 -16.60
N PHE A 53 -2.53 10.41 -17.10
CA PHE A 53 -2.91 10.69 -18.50
C PHE A 53 -3.42 12.11 -18.72
N ASP A 54 -3.86 12.79 -17.66
CA ASP A 54 -4.41 14.13 -17.73
C ASP A 54 -3.38 15.20 -17.35
N SER A 55 -2.92 15.97 -18.34
CA SER A 55 -1.90 17.00 -18.11
C SER A 55 -2.42 18.21 -17.31
N GLU A 56 -3.74 18.42 -17.25
CA GLU A 56 -4.33 19.47 -16.41
C GLU A 56 -4.24 19.10 -14.92
N ILE A 57 -4.38 17.83 -14.58
CA ILE A 57 -4.30 17.35 -13.19
C ILE A 57 -2.86 17.40 -12.66
N THR A 58 -1.86 17.14 -13.51
CA THR A 58 -0.44 17.25 -13.14
C THR A 58 0.05 18.70 -13.03
N SER A 59 -0.68 19.66 -13.60
CA SER A 59 -0.41 21.09 -13.48
C SER A 59 -1.00 21.72 -12.21
N ASP A 60 -1.90 21.02 -11.51
CA ASP A 60 -2.53 21.53 -10.31
C ASP A 60 -1.62 21.29 -9.09
N GLU A 61 -1.03 22.37 -8.56
CA GLU A 61 -0.12 22.31 -7.40
C GLU A 61 -0.79 21.72 -6.14
N VAL A 62 -2.10 21.92 -5.97
CA VAL A 62 -2.84 21.41 -4.80
C VAL A 62 -3.01 19.91 -4.90
N LEU A 63 -3.39 19.40 -6.08
CA LEU A 63 -3.50 17.97 -6.35
C LEU A 63 -2.14 17.28 -6.36
N SER A 64 -1.13 17.90 -6.96
CA SER A 64 0.25 17.39 -6.97
C SER A 64 0.78 17.17 -5.55
N LYS A 65 0.61 18.17 -4.68
CA LYS A 65 1.00 18.07 -3.27
C LYS A 65 0.19 16.99 -2.52
N ALA A 66 -1.12 16.89 -2.76
CA ALA A 66 -1.94 15.86 -2.15
C ALA A 66 -1.51 14.44 -2.56
N PHE A 67 -1.08 14.25 -3.82
CA PHE A 67 -0.53 12.97 -4.27
C PHE A 67 0.84 12.66 -3.66
N GLU A 68 1.69 13.66 -3.44
CA GLU A 68 2.96 13.50 -2.75
C GLU A 68 2.75 13.06 -1.28
N GLU A 69 1.88 13.76 -0.54
CA GLU A 69 1.53 13.42 0.86
C GLU A 69 0.89 12.02 0.96
N LEU A 70 0.05 11.67 -0.01
CA LEU A 70 -0.51 10.32 -0.11
C LEU A 70 0.58 9.28 -0.38
N GLY A 71 1.54 9.58 -1.25
CA GLY A 71 2.66 8.68 -1.55
C GLY A 71 3.47 8.35 -0.30
N VAL A 72 3.81 9.36 0.49
CA VAL A 72 4.48 9.19 1.79
C VAL A 72 3.65 8.31 2.73
N SER A 73 2.33 8.53 2.78
CA SER A 73 1.44 7.75 3.65
C SER A 73 1.35 6.28 3.22
N VAL A 74 1.34 6.01 1.91
CA VAL A 74 1.33 4.63 1.35
C VAL A 74 2.67 3.94 1.59
N GLU A 75 3.79 4.64 1.45
CA GLU A 75 5.11 4.11 1.77
C GLU A 75 5.24 3.75 3.25
N GLU A 76 4.79 4.63 4.16
CA GLU A 76 4.78 4.35 5.60
C GLU A 76 3.90 3.14 5.95
N LEU A 77 2.73 3.02 5.32
CA LEU A 77 1.85 1.86 5.46
C LEU A 77 2.55 0.55 5.06
N LEU A 78 3.26 0.55 3.92
CA LEU A 78 4.04 -0.60 3.45
C LEU A 78 5.15 -0.98 4.43
N LEU A 79 5.90 0.01 4.94
CA LEU A 79 6.96 -0.21 5.92
C LEU A 79 6.42 -0.80 7.24
N GLN A 80 5.24 -0.37 7.69
CA GLN A 80 4.60 -0.94 8.88
C GLN A 80 4.22 -2.41 8.64
N PHE A 81 3.70 -2.74 7.46
CA PHE A 81 3.38 -4.13 7.11
C PHE A 81 4.62 -5.02 7.02
N GLU A 82 5.71 -4.53 6.40
CA GLU A 82 7.00 -5.23 6.40
C GLU A 82 7.53 -5.43 7.83
N ARG A 83 7.36 -4.44 8.71
CA ARG A 83 7.74 -4.56 10.13
C ARG A 83 6.88 -5.56 10.90
N TRP A 84 5.64 -5.82 10.47
CA TRP A 84 4.77 -6.85 11.06
C TRP A 84 5.12 -8.28 10.60
N GLN A 85 5.76 -8.45 9.44
CA GLN A 85 6.25 -9.76 8.95
C GLN A 85 7.14 -10.52 9.96
N PRO A 86 8.20 -9.92 10.57
CA PRO A 86 9.03 -10.63 11.54
C PRO A 86 8.31 -10.96 12.86
N PHE A 87 7.25 -10.23 13.22
CA PHE A 87 6.42 -10.58 14.38
C PHE A 87 5.59 -11.85 14.14
N ARG A 88 5.14 -12.09 12.90
CA ARG A 88 4.48 -13.34 12.53
C ARG A 88 5.38 -14.55 12.68
N VAL A 89 6.61 -14.50 12.16
CA VAL A 89 7.56 -15.63 12.25
C VAL A 89 7.89 -15.97 13.71
N LYS A 90 8.07 -14.96 14.57
CA LYS A 90 8.33 -15.17 16.02
C LYS A 90 7.14 -15.78 16.75
N LEU A 91 5.91 -15.33 16.49
CA LEU A 91 4.71 -15.90 17.10
C LEU A 91 4.47 -17.36 16.66
N THR A 92 4.67 -17.66 15.37
CA THR A 92 4.53 -19.03 14.84
C THR A 92 5.58 -19.98 15.43
N LEU A 93 6.82 -19.52 15.61
CA LEU A 93 7.88 -20.30 16.28
C LEU A 93 7.60 -20.52 17.77
N PHE A 94 7.07 -19.51 18.47
CA PHE A 94 6.74 -19.63 19.90
C PHE A 94 5.61 -20.63 20.15
N CYS A 95 4.59 -20.65 19.28
CA CYS A 95 3.52 -21.64 19.32
C CYS A 95 3.98 -23.05 18.94
N LYS A 96 5.00 -23.20 18.08
CA LYS A 96 5.56 -24.51 17.69
C LYS A 96 6.52 -25.13 18.70
N LEU A 97 7.11 -24.33 19.59
CA LEU A 97 8.04 -24.80 20.63
C LEU A 97 7.36 -25.10 21.98
N SER A 98 6.07 -24.79 22.11
CA SER A 98 5.30 -25.01 23.35
C SER A 98 4.41 -26.27 23.29
N HIS A 99 4.66 -27.19 22.37
CA HIS A 99 3.88 -28.42 22.20
C HIS A 99 4.72 -29.67 22.02
#